data_AF-A0A5C6G5R0-F1
#
_entry.id   AF-A0A5C6G5R0-F1
#
_cell.length_a   1.000
_cell.length_b   1.000
_cell.length_c   1.000
_cell.angle_alpha   90.00
_cell.angle_beta   90.00
_cell.angle_gamma   90.00
#
_symmetry.space_group_name_H-M   'P 1'
#
loop_
_entity.id
_entity.type
_entity.pdbx_description
1 polymer ?
#
loop_
_entity_poly.entity_id
_entity_poly.type
_entity_poly.pdbx_seq_one_letter_code
_entity_poly.pdbx_strand_id
1 'polypeptide(L)'
;MGSPSPSRTTVSNPPSLPMLNAQHERLILELLPFKDAAKFKEWLNGELVQGSWAEFWRDLVTKARASCPEPDKSRTAEAAKNAINGRSVKFLVYHPDKTNWTVEDHHVRFIVTVIQDNMLKSMWSDSDWKKRAVEVCKAVFEVLCYLKASRYAVDAEAGGPPSYSR
;
A
#
# COMPACT_ATOMS: atom_id res chain seq x y z
N MET A 1 -56.28 -11.63 19.98
CA MET A 1 -55.74 -10.81 18.88
C MET A 1 -54.35 -10.37 19.29
N GLY A 2 -53.31 -11.03 18.79
CA GLY A 2 -51.91 -10.70 19.07
C GLY A 2 -51.39 -9.70 18.04
N SER A 3 -50.73 -8.64 18.50
CA SER A 3 -49.97 -7.73 17.64
C SER A 3 -48.50 -8.16 17.63
N PRO A 4 -47.84 -8.25 16.47
CA PRO A 4 -46.44 -8.65 16.41
C PRO A 4 -45.50 -7.46 16.69
N SER A 5 -44.46 -7.69 17.50
CA SER A 5 -43.35 -6.77 17.69
C SER A 5 -42.51 -6.64 16.41
N PRO A 6 -42.00 -5.45 16.06
CA PRO A 6 -41.06 -5.32 14.96
C PRO A 6 -39.68 -5.84 15.39
N SER A 7 -39.19 -6.85 14.66
CA SER A 7 -37.82 -7.34 14.74
C SER A 7 -36.86 -6.20 14.42
N ARG A 8 -36.03 -5.83 15.40
CA ARG A 8 -34.97 -4.83 15.25
C ARG A 8 -33.89 -5.45 14.36
N THR A 9 -33.88 -5.08 13.08
CA THR A 9 -32.78 -5.38 12.17
C THR A 9 -31.50 -4.81 12.76
N THR A 10 -30.58 -5.68 13.16
CA THR A 10 -29.21 -5.31 13.51
C THR A 10 -28.54 -4.74 12.27
N VAL A 11 -28.55 -3.42 12.12
CA VAL A 11 -27.66 -2.71 11.20
C VAL A 11 -26.24 -2.99 11.69
N SER A 12 -25.51 -3.88 11.02
CA SER A 12 -24.10 -4.12 11.32
C SER A 12 -23.35 -2.81 11.06
N ASN A 13 -22.81 -2.20 12.11
CA ASN A 13 -21.92 -1.06 11.97
C ASN A 13 -20.80 -1.43 11.00
N PRO A 14 -20.40 -0.52 10.08
CA PRO A 14 -19.25 -0.75 9.23
C PRO A 14 -18.02 -1.03 10.10
N PRO A 15 -17.16 -1.97 9.69
CA PRO A 15 -15.95 -2.31 10.43
C PRO A 15 -15.07 -1.07 10.62
N SER A 16 -14.51 -0.90 11.82
CA SER A 16 -13.63 0.22 12.11
C SER A 16 -12.33 0.14 11.30
N LEU A 17 -11.73 1.28 10.98
CA LEU A 17 -10.47 1.37 10.22
C LEU A 17 -9.34 0.50 10.81
N PRO A 18 -9.15 0.41 12.14
CA PRO A 18 -8.15 -0.50 12.72
C PRO A 18 -8.41 -1.98 12.41
N MET A 19 -9.67 -2.40 12.35
CA MET A 19 -10.05 -3.78 12.07
C MET A 19 -9.85 -4.13 10.58
N LEU A 20 -10.15 -3.18 9.68
CA LEU A 20 -9.84 -3.31 8.26
C LEU A 20 -8.33 -3.38 8.02
N ASN A 21 -7.54 -2.62 8.79
CA ASN A 21 -6.09 -2.64 8.71
C ASN A 21 -5.50 -3.99 9.14
N ALA A 22 -6.02 -4.59 10.21
CA ALA A 22 -5.60 -5.93 10.65
C ALA A 22 -5.96 -7.03 9.64
N GLN A 23 -7.09 -6.91 8.95
CA GLN A 23 -7.48 -7.83 7.88
C GLN A 23 -6.58 -7.66 6.64
N HIS A 24 -6.28 -6.42 6.24
CA HIS A 24 -5.30 -6.15 5.19
C HIS A 24 -3.90 -6.66 5.53
N GLU A 25 -3.44 -6.47 6.77
CA GLU A 25 -2.16 -7.00 7.25
C GLU A 25 -2.08 -8.52 7.07
N ARG A 26 -3.14 -9.24 7.48
CA ARG A 26 -3.21 -10.69 7.30
C ARG A 26 -3.15 -11.11 5.83
N LEU A 27 -3.89 -10.42 4.95
CA LEU A 27 -3.88 -10.71 3.51
C LEU A 27 -2.48 -10.46 2.91
N ILE A 28 -1.80 -9.40 3.32
CA ILE A 28 -0.45 -9.09 2.86
C ILE A 28 0.56 -10.14 3.35
N LEU A 29 0.41 -10.63 4.57
CA LEU A 29 1.22 -11.73 5.10
C LEU A 29 1.07 -13.03 4.29
N GLU A 30 -0.12 -13.30 3.74
CA GLU A 30 -0.35 -14.45 2.85
C GLU A 30 0.29 -14.27 1.46
N LEU A 31 0.51 -13.03 1.03
CA LEU A 31 1.08 -12.72 -0.29
C LEU A 31 2.62 -12.66 -0.30
N LEU A 32 3.23 -12.31 0.85
CA LEU A 32 4.66 -12.13 1.01
C LEU A 32 5.32 -13.36 1.66
N PRO A 33 6.62 -13.59 1.46
CA PRO A 33 7.34 -14.75 2.02
C PRO A 33 7.56 -14.66 3.54
N PHE A 34 6.72 -13.94 4.28
CA PHE A 34 6.81 -13.83 5.73
C PHE A 34 5.98 -14.93 6.39
N LYS A 35 6.63 -15.71 7.25
CA LYS A 35 5.96 -16.73 8.08
C LYS A 35 5.51 -16.18 9.44
N ASP A 36 5.88 -14.93 9.74
CA ASP A 36 5.71 -14.30 11.04
C ASP A 36 5.39 -12.82 10.87
N ALA A 37 4.36 -12.36 11.58
CA ALA A 37 3.91 -10.98 11.58
C ALA A 37 4.97 -10.02 12.15
N ALA A 38 5.79 -10.47 13.11
CA ALA A 38 6.85 -9.63 13.66
C ALA A 38 7.91 -9.28 12.60
N LYS A 39 8.33 -10.27 11.79
CA LYS A 39 9.26 -10.06 10.68
C LYS A 39 8.69 -9.16 9.59
N PHE A 40 7.40 -9.28 9.29
CA PHE A 40 6.74 -8.37 8.36
C PHE A 40 6.74 -6.94 8.89
N LYS A 41 6.43 -6.73 10.18
CA LYS A 41 6.46 -5.40 10.80
C LYS A 41 7.86 -4.83 10.85
N GLU A 42 8.87 -5.64 11.16
CA GLU A 42 10.27 -5.23 11.10
C GLU A 42 10.66 -4.78 9.69
N TRP A 43 10.33 -5.58 8.68
CA TRP A 43 10.56 -5.25 7.28
C TRP A 43 9.82 -3.96 6.85
N LEU A 44 8.55 -3.85 7.22
CA LEU A 44 7.70 -2.70 6.90
C LEU A 44 8.24 -1.41 7.52
N ASN A 45 8.75 -1.48 8.75
CA ASN A 45 9.38 -0.35 9.45
C ASN A 45 10.86 -0.16 9.08
N GLY A 46 11.42 -1.02 8.23
CA GLY A 46 12.79 -0.94 7.77
C GLY A 46 13.04 0.24 6.83
N GLU A 47 14.29 0.68 6.77
CA GLU A 47 14.72 1.89 6.05
C GLU A 47 14.34 1.90 4.57
N LEU A 48 14.35 0.74 3.90
CA LEU A 48 14.05 0.65 2.47
C LEU A 48 12.58 0.94 2.15
N VAL A 49 11.69 0.33 2.94
CA VAL A 49 10.24 0.50 2.78
C VAL A 49 9.83 1.88 3.27
N GLN A 50 10.34 2.31 4.43
CA GLN A 50 10.04 3.64 4.97
C GLN A 50 10.63 4.76 4.11
N GLY A 51 11.82 4.58 3.51
CA GLY A 51 12.41 5.52 2.58
C GLY A 51 11.59 5.66 1.29
N SER A 52 11.20 4.53 0.69
CA SER A 52 10.32 4.53 -0.49
C SER A 52 8.94 5.12 -0.17
N TRP A 53 8.41 4.84 1.02
CA TRP A 53 7.15 5.40 1.50
C TRP A 53 7.24 6.91 1.71
N ALA A 54 8.31 7.41 2.33
CA ALA A 54 8.52 8.83 2.53
C ALA A 54 8.70 9.57 1.20
N GLU A 55 9.39 8.97 0.22
CA GLU A 55 9.47 9.49 -1.14
C GLU A 55 8.09 9.59 -1.78
N PHE A 56 7.33 8.49 -1.76
CA PHE A 56 5.99 8.42 -2.31
C PHE A 56 5.06 9.46 -1.68
N TRP A 57 5.03 9.53 -0.35
CA TRP A 57 4.17 10.44 0.41
C TRP A 57 4.53 11.89 0.15
N ARG A 58 5.83 12.24 0.20
CA ARG A 58 6.28 13.60 -0.13
C ARG A 58 5.82 13.99 -1.53
N ASP A 59 6.04 13.15 -2.53
CA ASP A 59 5.78 13.52 -3.91
C ASP A 59 4.28 13.53 -4.23
N LEU A 60 3.49 12.61 -3.67
CA LEU A 60 2.05 12.52 -3.93
C LEU A 60 1.25 13.51 -3.07
N VAL A 61 1.57 13.70 -1.79
CA VAL A 61 0.77 14.58 -0.90
C VAL A 61 1.09 16.05 -1.06
N THR A 62 2.34 16.41 -1.40
CA THR A 62 2.64 17.82 -1.72
C THR A 62 1.97 18.27 -3.02
N LYS A 63 1.66 17.34 -3.94
CA LYS A 63 1.08 17.64 -5.25
C LYS A 63 -0.43 17.34 -5.35
N ALA A 64 -0.93 16.33 -4.65
CA ALA A 64 -2.31 15.88 -4.71
C ALA A 64 -2.98 15.99 -3.33
N ARG A 65 -3.64 17.12 -3.09
CA ARG A 65 -4.53 17.30 -1.93
C ARG A 65 -5.72 16.32 -2.04
N ALA A 66 -5.64 15.21 -1.31
CA ALA A 66 -6.73 14.42 -0.75
C ALA A 66 -7.76 13.71 -1.67
N SER A 67 -7.63 13.66 -3.00
CA SER A 67 -8.65 12.96 -3.83
C SER A 67 -8.17 12.36 -5.16
N CYS A 68 -6.92 11.91 -5.26
CA CYS A 68 -6.52 11.14 -6.43
C CYS A 68 -7.05 9.70 -6.34
N PRO A 69 -7.77 9.21 -7.36
CA PRO A 69 -8.24 7.83 -7.39
C PRO A 69 -7.05 6.87 -7.41
N GLU A 70 -7.21 5.74 -6.72
CA GLU A 70 -6.21 4.66 -6.74
C GLU A 70 -6.04 4.16 -8.18
N PRO A 71 -4.81 4.02 -8.69
CA PRO A 71 -4.61 3.43 -10.01
C PRO A 71 -5.01 1.95 -10.02
N ASP A 72 -5.28 1.41 -11.21
CA ASP A 72 -5.60 -0.01 -11.36
C ASP A 72 -4.40 -0.89 -10.93
N LYS A 73 -4.65 -1.79 -9.98
CA LYS A 73 -3.64 -2.66 -9.38
C LYS A 73 -2.94 -3.55 -10.41
N SER A 74 -3.69 -4.13 -11.35
CA SER A 74 -3.13 -5.08 -12.31
C SER A 74 -2.25 -4.36 -13.34
N ARG A 75 -2.73 -3.22 -13.85
CA ARG A 75 -1.98 -2.36 -14.76
C ARG A 75 -0.71 -1.82 -14.12
N THR A 76 -0.82 -1.31 -12.89
CA THR A 76 0.32 -0.78 -12.13
C THR A 76 1.36 -1.87 -11.86
N ALA A 77 0.93 -3.06 -11.46
CA ALA A 77 1.82 -4.20 -11.22
C ALA A 77 2.55 -4.65 -12.50
N GLU A 78 1.84 -4.70 -13.62
CA GLU A 78 2.44 -5.05 -14.92
C GLU A 78 3.44 -3.98 -15.38
N ALA A 79 3.12 -2.70 -15.21
CA ALA A 79 4.02 -1.60 -15.49
C ALA A 79 5.30 -1.67 -14.62
N ALA A 80 5.17 -1.99 -13.33
CA ALA A 80 6.31 -2.18 -12.44
C ALA A 80 7.18 -3.38 -12.82
N LYS A 81 6.57 -4.53 -13.15
CA LYS A 81 7.30 -5.69 -13.69
C LYS A 81 8.11 -5.31 -14.92
N ASN A 82 7.47 -4.65 -15.88
CA ASN A 82 8.10 -4.25 -17.13
C ASN A 82 9.22 -3.23 -16.90
N ALA A 83 9.04 -2.31 -15.93
CA ALA A 83 10.08 -1.38 -15.52
C ALA A 83 11.31 -2.08 -14.93
N ILE A 84 11.11 -3.08 -14.06
CA ILE A 84 12.19 -3.89 -13.49
C ILE A 84 12.92 -4.68 -14.59
N ASN A 85 12.18 -5.45 -15.38
CA ASN A 85 12.75 -6.31 -16.42
C ASN A 85 13.47 -5.50 -17.51
N GLY A 86 12.91 -4.35 -17.88
CA GLY A 86 13.48 -3.43 -18.86
C GLY A 86 14.56 -2.51 -18.31
N ARG A 87 14.91 -2.62 -17.01
CA ARG A 87 15.85 -1.72 -16.32
C ARG A 87 15.54 -0.24 -16.57
N SER A 88 14.26 0.11 -16.44
CA SER A 88 13.76 1.45 -16.78
C SER A 88 14.44 2.53 -15.95
N VAL A 89 15.26 3.35 -16.60
CA VAL A 89 15.92 4.49 -15.97
C VAL A 89 14.90 5.47 -15.36
N LYS A 90 13.70 5.59 -15.94
CA LYS A 90 12.61 6.41 -15.38
C LYS A 90 12.37 6.10 -13.90
N PHE A 91 12.40 4.82 -13.52
CA PHE A 91 12.03 4.37 -12.18
C PHE A 91 13.17 3.81 -11.35
N LEU A 92 14.39 3.67 -11.89
CA LEU A 92 15.51 3.05 -11.18
C LEU A 92 16.62 4.02 -10.76
N VAL A 93 16.69 5.23 -11.33
CA VAL A 93 17.72 6.20 -10.89
C VAL A 93 17.42 6.66 -9.47
N TYR A 94 18.44 6.95 -8.67
CA TYR A 94 18.29 7.41 -7.29
C TYR A 94 17.47 8.71 -7.17
N HIS A 95 17.68 9.65 -8.10
CA HIS A 95 16.94 10.91 -8.21
C HIS A 95 16.39 11.10 -9.62
N PRO A 96 15.25 10.45 -9.96
CA PRO A 96 14.67 10.61 -11.27
C PRO A 96 14.01 11.99 -11.38
N ASP A 97 13.93 12.52 -12.60
CA ASP A 97 13.09 13.67 -12.90
C ASP A 97 11.61 13.26 -12.84
N LYS A 98 10.86 13.92 -11.96
CA LYS A 98 9.44 13.64 -11.66
C LYS A 98 8.50 14.75 -12.12
N THR A 99 8.98 15.66 -12.97
CA THR A 99 8.20 16.85 -13.39
C THR A 99 6.87 16.45 -14.05
N ASN A 100 6.88 15.39 -14.87
CA ASN A 100 5.71 14.93 -15.62
C ASN A 100 5.14 13.58 -15.13
N TRP A 101 5.39 13.23 -13.87
CA TRP A 101 4.92 11.95 -13.33
C TRP A 101 3.43 11.99 -12.99
N THR A 102 2.75 10.92 -13.37
CA THR A 102 1.37 10.65 -12.98
C THR A 102 1.30 10.00 -11.61
N VAL A 103 0.10 9.91 -11.03
CA VAL A 103 -0.14 9.13 -9.80
C VAL A 103 0.33 7.69 -9.97
N GLU A 104 0.03 7.07 -11.11
CA GLU A 104 0.47 5.70 -11.41
C GLU A 104 1.99 5.58 -11.46
N ASP A 105 2.70 6.57 -12.02
CA ASP A 105 4.17 6.59 -12.03
C ASP A 105 4.77 6.56 -10.61
N HIS A 106 4.17 7.29 -9.67
CA HIS A 106 4.59 7.24 -8.27
C HIS A 106 4.34 5.88 -7.63
N HIS A 107 3.22 5.21 -7.96
CA HIS A 107 2.95 3.84 -7.47
C HIS A 107 3.94 2.83 -8.07
N VAL A 108 4.19 2.93 -9.39
CA VAL A 108 5.19 2.11 -10.07
C VAL A 108 6.57 2.31 -9.43
N ARG A 109 6.98 3.56 -9.19
CA ARG A 109 8.26 3.87 -8.53
C ARG A 109 8.38 3.18 -7.17
N PHE A 110 7.38 3.30 -6.31
CA PHE A 110 7.38 2.65 -5.00
C PHE A 110 7.55 1.12 -5.12
N ILE A 111 6.79 0.49 -6.01
CA ILE A 111 6.86 -0.97 -6.21
C ILE A 111 8.24 -1.38 -6.73
N VAL A 112 8.76 -0.65 -7.72
CA VAL A 112 10.06 -0.92 -8.34
C VAL A 112 11.19 -0.84 -7.32
N THR A 113 11.25 0.22 -6.52
CA THR A 113 12.33 0.41 -5.53
C THR A 113 12.26 -0.63 -4.43
N VAL A 114 11.07 -0.86 -3.86
CA VAL A 114 10.89 -1.86 -2.80
C VAL A 114 11.29 -3.26 -3.29
N ILE A 115 10.90 -3.65 -4.51
CA ILE A 115 11.27 -4.98 -5.02
C ILE A 115 12.77 -5.08 -5.28
N GLN A 116 13.39 -4.09 -5.93
CA GLN A 116 14.83 -4.12 -6.22
C GLN A 116 15.66 -4.24 -4.95
N ASP A 117 15.37 -3.42 -3.94
CA ASP A 117 16.13 -3.44 -2.69
C ASP A 117 15.93 -4.75 -1.92
N ASN A 118 14.78 -5.39 -2.05
CA ASN A 118 14.48 -6.67 -1.41
C ASN A 118 14.99 -7.89 -2.19
N MET A 119 15.14 -7.80 -3.51
CA MET A 119 15.89 -8.79 -4.29
C MET A 119 17.37 -8.76 -3.87
N LEU A 120 17.94 -7.58 -3.61
CA LEU A 120 19.31 -7.45 -3.09
C LEU A 120 19.47 -8.04 -1.67
N LYS A 121 18.42 -8.01 -0.85
CA LYS A 121 18.38 -8.62 0.49
C LYS A 121 17.89 -10.08 0.49
N SER A 122 17.78 -10.71 -0.68
CA SER A 122 17.38 -12.12 -0.84
C SER A 122 16.00 -12.47 -0.27
N MET A 123 15.09 -11.49 -0.19
CA MET A 123 13.69 -11.74 0.21
C MET A 123 12.96 -12.58 -0.85
N TRP A 124 13.26 -12.34 -2.12
CA TRP A 124 12.82 -13.15 -3.25
C TRP A 124 14.04 -13.67 -3.99
N SER A 125 14.01 -14.94 -4.38
CA SER A 125 15.01 -15.49 -5.29
C SER A 125 14.75 -15.05 -6.73
N ASP A 126 15.78 -15.12 -7.57
CA ASP A 126 15.61 -14.94 -9.03
C ASP A 126 14.57 -15.89 -9.62
N SER A 127 14.43 -17.09 -9.06
CA SER A 127 13.41 -18.05 -9.48
C SER A 127 11.99 -17.58 -9.11
N ASP A 128 11.81 -17.02 -7.91
CA ASP A 128 10.53 -16.45 -7.48
C ASP A 128 10.13 -15.31 -8.39
N TRP A 129 11.07 -14.41 -8.68
CA TRP A 129 10.86 -13.32 -9.63
C TRP A 129 10.43 -13.84 -11.00
N LYS A 130 11.18 -14.77 -11.59
CA LYS A 130 10.87 -15.32 -12.92
C LYS A 130 9.49 -15.97 -13.02
N LYS A 131 8.99 -16.58 -11.95
CA LYS A 131 7.71 -17.31 -11.94
C LYS A 131 6.52 -16.45 -11.51
N ARG A 132 6.75 -15.47 -10.64
CA ARG A 132 5.69 -14.77 -9.89
C ARG A 132 5.85 -13.25 -9.86
N ALA A 133 6.59 -12.67 -10.81
CA ALA A 133 6.89 -11.23 -10.79
C ALA A 133 5.63 -10.34 -10.66
N VAL A 134 4.56 -10.66 -11.39
CA VAL A 134 3.31 -9.88 -11.33
C VAL A 134 2.66 -9.97 -9.95
N GLU A 135 2.62 -11.18 -9.38
CA GLU A 135 2.05 -11.43 -8.05
C GLU A 135 2.85 -10.71 -6.97
N VAL A 136 4.19 -10.71 -7.09
CA VAL A 136 5.07 -9.94 -6.20
C VAL A 136 4.78 -8.44 -6.32
N CYS A 137 4.66 -7.91 -7.54
CA CYS A 137 4.29 -6.50 -7.75
C CYS A 137 2.91 -6.16 -7.15
N LYS A 138 1.92 -7.06 -7.30
CA LYS A 138 0.59 -6.89 -6.68
C LYS A 138 0.67 -6.91 -5.15
N ALA A 139 1.48 -7.79 -4.56
CA ALA A 139 1.67 -7.85 -3.12
C ALA A 139 2.27 -6.55 -2.58
N VAL A 140 3.27 -5.99 -3.26
CA VAL A 140 3.89 -4.72 -2.87
C VAL A 140 2.95 -3.52 -3.10
N PHE A 141 2.06 -3.59 -4.09
CA PHE A 141 0.97 -2.62 -4.24
C PHE A 141 0.06 -2.61 -3.00
N GLU A 142 -0.33 -3.78 -2.49
CA GLU A 142 -1.14 -3.87 -1.27
C GLU A 142 -0.42 -3.30 -0.04
N VAL A 143 0.89 -3.49 0.05
CA VAL A 143 1.71 -2.87 1.11
C VAL A 143 1.59 -1.35 1.07
N LEU A 144 1.63 -0.75 -0.13
CA LEU A 144 1.42 0.69 -0.29
C LEU A 144 0.01 1.11 0.17
N CYS A 145 -1.02 0.36 -0.20
CA CYS A 145 -2.40 0.63 0.25
C CYS A 145 -2.53 0.54 1.78
N TYR A 146 -1.89 -0.45 2.40
CA TYR A 146 -1.84 -0.61 3.86
C TYR A 146 -1.15 0.58 4.55
N LEU A 147 0.00 1.04 4.03
CA LEU A 147 0.72 2.20 4.56
C LEU A 147 -0.13 3.47 4.50
N LYS A 148 -0.83 3.69 3.38
CA LYS A 148 -1.76 4.81 3.20
C LYS A 148 -2.91 4.74 4.21
N ALA A 149 -3.58 3.59 4.30
CA ALA A 149 -4.70 3.40 5.22
C ALA A 149 -4.28 3.61 6.69
N SER A 150 -3.11 3.07 7.08
CA SER A 150 -2.53 3.23 8.41
C SER A 150 -2.26 4.69 8.74
N ARG A 151 -1.75 5.46 7.77
CA ARG A 151 -1.50 6.89 7.96
C ARG A 151 -2.78 7.69 8.13
N TYR A 152 -3.78 7.46 7.29
CA TYR A 152 -5.08 8.14 7.39
C TYR A 152 -5.80 7.82 8.71
N ALA A 153 -5.67 6.59 9.21
CA ALA A 153 -6.20 6.24 10.52
C ALA A 153 -5.54 7.06 11.64
N VAL A 154 -4.21 7.22 11.61
CA VAL A 154 -3.48 8.06 12.59
C VAL A 154 -3.91 9.53 12.48
N ASP A 155 -4.04 10.07 11.27
CA ASP A 155 -4.44 11.46 11.07
C ASP A 155 -5.92 11.69 11.51
N ALA A 156 -6.80 10.70 11.33
CA ALA A 156 -8.20 10.74 11.77
C ALA A 156 -8.34 10.69 13.30
N GLU A 157 -7.51 9.91 14.00
CA GLU A 157 -7.49 9.84 15.47
C GLU A 157 -6.83 11.09 16.09
N ALA A 158 -5.88 11.72 15.39
CA ALA A 158 -5.23 12.96 15.82
C ALA A 158 -6.11 14.20 15.63
N GLY A 159 -7.04 14.17 14.67
CA GLY A 159 -8.09 15.16 14.50
C GLY A 159 -9.22 14.91 15.50
N GLY A 160 -9.16 15.54 16.67
CA GLY A 160 -10.23 15.45 17.69
C GLY A 160 -11.63 15.67 17.12
N PRO A 161 -12.70 15.19 17.81
CA PRO A 161 -14.05 15.13 17.26
C PRO A 161 -14.50 16.52 16.75
N PRO A 162 -15.27 16.59 15.64
CA PRO A 162 -15.77 17.86 15.15
C PRO A 162 -16.54 18.56 16.26
N SER A 163 -16.03 19.72 16.70
CA SER A 163 -16.73 20.58 17.63
C SER A 163 -17.93 21.17 16.90
N TYR A 164 -19.08 20.52 17.04
CA TYR A 164 -20.35 21.17 16.75
C TYR A 164 -20.60 22.18 17.87
N SER A 165 -20.08 23.38 17.67
CA SER A 165 -20.45 24.53 18.50
C SER A 165 -21.95 24.75 18.32
N ARG A 166 -22.68 24.73 19.44
CA ARG A 166 -24.13 24.96 19.51
C ARG A 166 -24.41 26.45 19.65
#